data_AF-A0A6N2EAF2-F1
#
_entry.id   AF-A0A6N2EAF2-F1
#
_cell.length_a   1.000
_cell.length_b   1.000
_cell.length_c   1.000
_cell.angle_alpha   90.00
_cell.angle_beta   90.00
_cell.angle_gamma   90.00
#
_symmetry.space_group_name_H-M   'P 1'
#
loop_
_entity.id
_entity.type
_entity.pdbx_description
1 polymer ?
#
loop_
_entity_poly.entity_id
_entity_poly.type
_entity_poly.pdbx_seq_one_letter_code
_entity_poly.pdbx_strand_id
1 'polypeptide(L)'
;MNTESHSQTAAFLWSIADLLRGDFKQSQYGRIILPFTLLRRMECVLTTTRPAVLQAAEEHKDKTDAVREKILVRTAQQQFFNASPLTLATLSDTQTAEDLM
;
A
#
# COMPACT_ATOMS: atom_id res chain seq x y z
N MET A 1 6.87 2.37 -26.08
CA MET A 1 5.40 2.19 -26.18
C MET A 1 5.11 0.72 -25.98
N ASN A 2 4.68 0.31 -24.78
CA ASN A 2 4.38 -1.08 -24.43
C ASN A 2 2.87 -1.24 -24.24
N THR A 3 2.09 -1.07 -25.30
CA THR A 3 0.62 -1.22 -25.25
C THR A 3 0.17 -2.68 -25.07
N GLU A 4 0.97 -3.67 -25.48
CA GLU A 4 0.65 -5.10 -25.28
C GLU A 4 0.66 -5.55 -23.82
N SER A 5 1.46 -4.92 -22.96
CA SER A 5 1.57 -5.26 -21.54
C SER A 5 0.37 -4.78 -20.71
N HIS A 6 -0.23 -3.65 -21.10
CA HIS A 6 -1.34 -3.06 -20.35
C HIS A 6 -2.64 -3.86 -20.49
N SER A 7 -2.94 -4.41 -21.67
CA SER A 7 -4.13 -5.24 -21.90
C SER A 7 -4.05 -6.58 -21.15
N GLN A 8 -2.88 -7.22 -21.12
CA GLN A 8 -2.64 -8.45 -20.37
C GLN A 8 -2.78 -8.23 -18.86
N THR A 9 -2.23 -7.14 -18.34
CA THR A 9 -2.35 -6.79 -16.91
C THR A 9 -3.80 -6.49 -16.54
N ALA A 10 -4.53 -5.77 -17.40
CA ALA A 10 -5.95 -5.51 -17.19
C ALA A 10 -6.78 -6.81 -17.20
N ALA A 11 -6.51 -7.72 -18.14
CA ALA A 11 -7.17 -9.03 -18.21
C ALA A 11 -6.91 -9.88 -16.94
N PHE A 12 -5.67 -9.90 -16.46
CA PHE A 12 -5.30 -10.59 -15.21
C PHE A 12 -5.98 -9.99 -13.98
N LEU A 13 -6.05 -8.67 -13.86
CA LEU A 13 -6.78 -8.00 -12.77
C LEU A 13 -8.27 -8.34 -12.81
N TRP A 14 -8.87 -8.37 -14.01
CA TRP A 14 -10.27 -8.78 -14.17
C TRP A 14 -10.50 -10.27 -13.89
N SER A 15 -9.54 -11.16 -14.15
CA SER A 15 -9.67 -12.57 -13.77
C SER A 15 -9.58 -12.78 -12.25
N ILE A 16 -8.83 -11.94 -11.52
CA ILE A 16 -8.86 -11.92 -10.04
C ILE A 16 -10.22 -11.46 -9.53
N ALA A 17 -10.90 -10.54 -10.23
CA ALA A 17 -12.22 -10.05 -9.83
C ALA A 17 -13.28 -11.16 -9.79
N ASP A 18 -13.03 -12.30 -10.43
CA ASP A 18 -13.88 -13.48 -10.32
C ASP A 18 -13.92 -14.06 -8.90
N LEU A 19 -12.92 -13.79 -8.05
CA LEU A 19 -12.93 -14.14 -6.62
C LEU A 19 -13.98 -13.34 -5.82
N LEU A 20 -14.43 -12.20 -6.35
CA LEU A 20 -15.50 -11.38 -5.76
C LEU A 20 -16.90 -11.80 -6.22
N ARG A 21 -16.98 -12.78 -7.13
CA ARG A 21 -18.24 -13.23 -7.73
C ARG A 21 -19.07 -13.99 -6.70
N GLY A 22 -20.24 -13.44 -6.37
CA GLY A 22 -21.18 -14.00 -5.40
C GLY A 22 -21.60 -12.94 -4.38
N ASP A 23 -20.63 -12.40 -3.64
CA ASP A 23 -20.86 -11.40 -2.60
C ASP A 23 -21.06 -9.98 -3.17
N PHE A 24 -20.50 -9.69 -4.35
CA PHE A 24 -20.55 -8.36 -4.97
C PHE A 24 -21.04 -8.40 -6.41
N LYS A 25 -21.75 -7.35 -6.83
CA LYS A 25 -22.12 -7.13 -8.24
C LYS A 25 -20.89 -6.68 -9.02
N GLN A 26 -20.82 -7.02 -10.31
CA GLN A 26 -19.70 -6.61 -11.18
C GLN A 26 -19.47 -5.08 -11.19
N SER A 27 -20.53 -4.28 -11.09
CA SER A 27 -20.45 -2.82 -10.97
C SER A 27 -19.80 -2.33 -9.67
N GLN A 28 -19.68 -3.19 -8.65
CA GLN A 28 -19.06 -2.91 -7.37
C GLN A 28 -17.58 -3.32 -7.31
N TYR A 29 -17.10 -4.16 -8.24
CA TYR A 29 -15.71 -4.64 -8.21
C TYR A 29 -14.70 -3.50 -8.23
N GLY A 30 -14.97 -2.45 -9.01
CA GLY A 30 -14.13 -1.26 -9.04
C GLY A 30 -13.97 -0.60 -7.66
N ARG A 31 -15.00 -0.65 -6.80
CA ARG A 31 -14.93 -0.08 -5.44
C ARG A 31 -13.99 -0.84 -4.53
N ILE A 32 -13.74 -2.12 -4.81
CA ILE A 32 -12.86 -2.99 -4.02
C ILE A 32 -11.45 -2.96 -4.60
N ILE A 33 -11.33 -3.16 -5.92
CA ILE A 33 -10.02 -3.31 -6.59
C ILE A 33 -9.24 -1.99 -6.61
N LEU A 34 -9.90 -0.84 -6.81
CA LEU A 34 -9.22 0.44 -6.95
C LEU A 34 -8.46 0.87 -5.67
N PRO A 35 -9.03 0.80 -4.45
CA PRO A 35 -8.29 1.07 -3.22
C PRO A 35 -7.02 0.22 -3.06
N PHE A 36 -7.10 -1.10 -3.28
CA PHE A 36 -5.92 -1.97 -3.17
C PHE A 36 -4.88 -1.71 -4.25
N THR A 37 -5.33 -1.36 -5.47
CA THR A 37 -4.43 -0.98 -6.57
C THR A 37 -3.68 0.32 -6.23
N LEU A 38 -4.37 1.30 -5.64
CA LEU A 38 -3.78 2.54 -5.18
C LEU A 38 -2.78 2.28 -4.03
N LEU A 39 -3.18 1.51 -3.03
CA LEU A 39 -2.30 1.13 -1.90
C LEU A 39 -1.04 0.44 -2.39
N ARG A 40 -1.16 -0.51 -3.32
CA ARG A 40 0.00 -1.19 -3.90
C ARG A 40 0.91 -0.24 -4.64
N ARG A 41 0.35 0.72 -5.39
CA ARG A 41 1.14 1.76 -6.07
C ARG A 41 1.88 2.65 -5.08
N MET A 42 1.23 3.08 -4.00
CA MET A 42 1.87 3.89 -2.95
C MET A 42 2.99 3.10 -2.26
N GLU A 43 2.78 1.81 -2.00
CA GLU A 43 3.82 0.93 -1.43
C GLU A 43 5.02 0.76 -2.37
N CYS A 44 4.79 0.59 -3.67
CA CYS A 44 5.87 0.53 -4.66
C CYS A 44 6.72 1.80 -4.66
N VAL A 45 6.11 2.98 -4.53
CA VAL A 45 6.83 4.26 -4.47
C VAL A 45 7.74 4.34 -3.25
N LEU A 46 7.32 3.77 -2.12
CA LEU A 46 8.08 3.78 -0.87
C LEU A 46 9.03 2.59 -0.71
N THR A 47 9.04 1.62 -1.63
CA THR A 47 9.77 0.35 -1.45
C THR A 47 11.27 0.56 -1.20
N THR A 48 11.89 1.50 -1.92
CA THR A 48 13.33 1.78 -1.79
C THR A 48 13.66 2.54 -0.50
N THR A 49 12.78 3.40 -0.01
CA THR A 49 13.05 4.28 1.15
C THR A 49 12.49 3.73 2.46
N ARG A 50 11.63 2.71 2.42
CA ARG A 50 10.97 2.11 3.58
C ARG A 50 11.93 1.70 4.71
N PRO A 51 13.05 0.98 4.47
CA PRO A 51 13.95 0.59 5.56
C PRO A 51 14.52 1.80 6.32
N ALA A 52 14.90 2.84 5.58
CA ALA A 52 15.41 4.08 6.15
C ALA A 52 14.33 4.85 6.93
N VAL A 53 13.09 4.87 6.43
CA VAL A 53 11.95 5.49 7.11
C VAL A 53 11.62 4.77 8.42
N LEU A 54 11.61 3.44 8.43
CA LEU A 54 11.35 2.66 9.65
C LEU A 54 12.43 2.89 10.71
N GLN A 55 13.71 2.88 10.30
CA GLN A 55 14.81 3.19 11.21
C GLN A 55 14.67 4.60 11.78
N ALA A 56 14.43 5.60 10.93
CA ALA A 56 14.24 6.98 11.38
C ALA A 56 12.99 7.15 12.27
N ALA A 57 11.95 6.34 12.07
CA ALA A 57 10.75 6.35 12.90
C ALA A 57 11.03 5.86 14.32
N GLU A 58 11.85 4.83 14.47
CA GLU A 58 12.30 4.32 15.77
C GLU A 58 13.30 5.27 16.46
N GLU A 59 14.28 5.80 15.72
CA GLU A 59 15.28 6.74 16.25
C GLU A 59 14.69 8.07 16.74
N HIS A 60 13.48 8.42 16.29
CA HIS A 60 12.84 9.70 16.58
C HIS A 60 11.48 9.58 17.26
N LYS A 61 11.19 8.43 17.87
CA LYS A 61 9.95 8.19 18.62
C LYS A 61 9.70 9.17 19.77
N ASP A 62 10.77 9.70 20.38
CA ASP A 62 10.67 10.62 21.52
C ASP A 62 10.49 12.10 21.09
N LYS A 63 10.48 12.38 19.78
CA LYS A 63 10.27 13.74 19.26
C LYS A 63 8.78 14.06 19.17
N THR A 64 8.46 15.34 19.16
CA THR A 64 7.10 15.81 18.87
C THR A 64 6.67 15.38 17.47
N ASP A 65 5.37 15.10 17.29
CA ASP A 65 4.81 14.59 16.04
C ASP A 65 5.18 15.47 14.84
N ALA A 66 5.10 16.79 14.97
CA ALA A 66 5.42 17.73 13.90
C ALA A 66 6.90 17.67 13.46
N VAL A 67 7.82 17.39 14.38
CA VAL A 67 9.25 17.24 14.04
C VAL A 67 9.51 15.88 13.44
N ARG A 68 8.90 14.83 14.02
CA ARG A 68 9.00 13.46 13.53
C ARG A 68 8.49 13.36 12.09
N GLU A 69 7.32 13.92 11.80
CA GLU A 69 6.72 13.96 10.46
C GLU A 69 7.67 14.58 9.43
N LYS A 70 8.24 15.76 9.72
CA LYS A 70 9.19 16.43 8.81
C LYS A 70 10.42 15.58 8.52
N ILE A 71 10.92 14.85 9.51
CA ILE A 71 12.07 13.96 9.32
C ILE A 71 11.68 12.79 8.43
N LEU A 72 10.56 12.12 8.71
CA LEU A 72 10.12 10.95 7.96
C LEU A 72 9.77 11.27 6.50
N VAL A 73 9.12 12.41 6.23
CA VAL A 73 8.87 12.91 4.87
C VAL A 73 10.19 13.13 4.13
N ARG A 74 11.19 13.74 4.79
CA ARG A 74 12.50 13.98 4.19
C ARG A 74 13.25 12.68 3.91
N THR A 75 13.19 11.71 4.82
CA THR A 75 13.79 10.38 4.66
C THR A 75 13.12 9.57 3.55
N ALA A 76 11.79 9.69 3.42
CA ALA A 76 11.03 9.01 2.38
C ALA A 76 11.30 9.54 0.97
N GLN A 77 11.86 10.75 0.85
CA GLN A 77 12.07 11.47 -0.42
C GLN A 77 10.78 11.64 -1.25
N GLN A 78 9.64 11.65 -0.56
CA GLN A 78 8.29 11.76 -1.13
C GLN A 78 7.47 12.70 -0.26
N GLN A 79 6.30 13.14 -0.74
CA GLN A 79 5.39 13.97 0.06
C GLN A 79 4.62 13.18 1.14
N PHE A 80 4.86 11.88 1.22
CA PHE A 80 4.22 10.97 2.16
C PHE A 80 5.23 9.89 2.58
N PHE A 81 4.93 9.22 3.70
CA PHE A 81 5.74 8.12 4.21
C PHE A 81 4.84 7.05 4.82
N ASN A 82 5.39 5.86 5.06
CA ASN A 82 4.75 4.81 5.83
C ASN A 82 5.74 4.36 6.92
N ALA A 83 5.35 4.55 8.18
CA ALA A 83 6.13 4.18 9.36
C ALA A 83 5.66 2.88 10.02
N SER A 84 4.70 2.18 9.41
CA SER A 84 4.25 0.86 9.85
C SER A 84 5.18 -0.23 9.30
N PRO A 85 5.52 -1.24 10.12
CA PRO A 85 6.28 -2.40 9.65
C PRO A 85 5.48 -3.27 8.67
N LEU A 86 4.16 -3.08 8.56
CA LEU A 86 3.29 -3.89 7.72
C LEU A 86 3.43 -3.53 6.22
N THR A 87 3.35 -4.57 5.39
CA THR A 87 3.30 -4.50 3.93
C THR A 87 2.05 -5.21 3.45
N LEU A 88 1.60 -4.95 2.22
CA LEU A 88 0.49 -5.72 1.63
C LEU A 88 0.79 -7.23 1.54
N ALA A 89 2.06 -7.63 1.57
CA ALA A 89 2.47 -9.03 1.57
C ALA A 89 2.53 -9.65 2.97
N THR A 90 2.58 -8.84 4.03
CA THR A 90 2.68 -9.29 5.43
C THR A 90 1.43 -8.98 6.25
N LEU A 91 0.47 -8.26 5.69
CA LEU A 91 -0.88 -8.14 6.23
C LEU A 91 -1.52 -9.53 6.26
N SER A 92 -1.92 -9.99 7.45
CA SER A 92 -2.42 -11.35 7.65
C SER A 92 -3.74 -11.59 6.92
N ASP A 93 -3.88 -12.79 6.32
CA ASP A 93 -5.11 -13.28 5.69
C ASP A 93 -6.22 -13.57 6.73
N THR A 94 -5.85 -13.86 7.99
CA THR A 94 -6.82 -14.31 9.02
C THR A 94 -7.17 -13.24 10.06
N GLN A 95 -6.34 -12.21 10.23
CA GLN A 95 -6.43 -11.28 11.37
C GLN A 95 -6.22 -9.81 10.99
N THR A 96 -6.55 -9.43 9.75
CA THR A 96 -6.37 -8.05 9.25
C THR A 96 -7.00 -6.99 10.17
N ALA A 97 -8.11 -7.29 10.84
CA ALA A 97 -8.74 -6.36 11.79
C ALA A 97 -7.95 -6.19 13.10
N GLU A 98 -7.33 -7.27 13.61
CA GLU A 98 -6.49 -7.24 14.80
C GLU A 98 -5.14 -6.58 14.52
N ASP A 99 -4.60 -6.77 13.31
CA ASP A 99 -3.34 -6.14 12.86
C ASP A 99 -3.46 -4.61 12.64
N LEU A 100 -4.69 -4.09 12.50
CA LEU A 100 -4.99 -2.67 12.25
C LEU A 100 -5.45 -1.91 13.51
N MET A 101 -5.63 -2.61 14.65
CA MET A 101 -5.98 -2.03 15.96
C MET A 101 -4.73 -1.80 16.81
#